data_AF-A0A957XIP2-F1
#
_entry.id   AF-A0A957XIP2-F1
#
_cell.length_a   1.000
_cell.length_b   1.000
_cell.length_c   1.000
_cell.angle_alpha   90.00
_cell.angle_beta   90.00
_cell.angle_gamma   90.00
#
_symmetry.space_group_name_H-M   'P 1'
#
loop_
_entity.id
_entity.type
_entity.pdbx_description
1 polymer ?
#
loop_
_entity_poly.entity_id
_entity_poly.type
_entity_poly.pdbx_seq_one_letter_code
_entity_poly.pdbx_strand_id
1 'polypeptide(L)' 'MRWIMRSKIHKATVTQADLEYIGSITIDETLVEKAGLLPGEKVLVVSNSSGARLETYVIVGEKDSGIIC' A
#
# COMPACT_ATOMS: atom_id res chain seq x y z
N MET A 1 -2.64 -4.85 -25.83
CA MET A 1 -2.79 -4.14 -24.54
C MET A 1 -1.43 -4.11 -23.85
N ARG A 2 -1.00 -2.98 -23.28
CA ARG A 2 0.28 -2.85 -22.56
C ARG A 2 0.01 -2.50 -21.11
N TRP A 3 0.80 -3.04 -20.20
CA TRP A 3 0.75 -2.73 -18.77
C TRP A 3 1.91 -1.79 -18.44
N ILE A 4 1.62 -0.66 -17.80
CA ILE A 4 2.61 0.34 -17.41
C ILE A 4 2.39 0.64 -15.93
N MET A 5 3.49 0.81 -15.18
CA MET A 5 3.42 1.25 -13.79
C MET A 5 2.93 2.71 -13.76
N ARG A 6 1.81 2.95 -13.09
CA ARG A 6 1.28 4.31 -12.89
C ARG A 6 2.10 5.09 -11.87
N SER A 7 2.29 4.52 -10.69
CA SER A 7 3.02 5.13 -9.57
C SER A 7 3.53 4.06 -8.60
N LYS A 8 4.35 4.46 -7.62
CA LYS A 8 4.81 3.60 -6.52
C LYS A 8 5.12 4.41 -5.27
N ILE A 9 4.98 3.78 -4.11
CA ILE A 9 5.60 4.20 -2.85
C ILE A 9 6.85 3.34 -2.68
N HIS A 10 8.03 3.96 -2.66
CA HIS A 10 9.29 3.21 -2.68
C HIS A 10 9.88 3.03 -1.28
N LYS A 11 10.15 1.78 -0.90
CA LYS A 11 10.76 1.41 0.40
C LYS A 11 9.99 1.97 1.61
N ALA A 12 8.66 1.92 1.55
CA ALA A 12 7.82 2.13 2.73
C ALA A 12 8.19 1.11 3.82
N THR A 13 8.08 1.52 5.09
CA THR A 13 8.28 0.65 6.24
C THR A 13 6.94 0.15 6.70
N VAL A 14 6.76 -1.16 6.78
CA VAL A 14 5.55 -1.77 7.37
C VAL A 14 5.50 -1.38 8.84
N THR A 15 4.44 -0.69 9.25
CA THR A 15 4.26 -0.21 10.63
C THR A 15 3.54 -1.23 11.49
N GLN A 16 2.70 -2.06 10.88
CA GLN A 16 1.96 -3.14 11.55
C GLN A 16 1.70 -4.25 10.55
N ALA A 17 1.62 -5.49 11.03
CA ALA A 17 1.19 -6.64 10.25
C ALA A 17 0.44 -7.60 11.19
N ASP A 18 -0.80 -7.93 10.84
CA ASP A 18 -1.67 -8.80 11.63
C ASP A 18 -2.31 -9.85 10.71
N LEU A 19 -2.17 -11.12 11.09
CA LEU A 19 -2.72 -12.26 10.34
C LEU A 19 -4.23 -12.39 10.51
N GLU A 20 -4.77 -11.93 11.62
CA GLU A 20 -6.21 -11.95 11.91
C GLU A 20 -6.93 -10.71 11.38
N TYR A 21 -6.18 -9.70 10.93
CA TYR A 21 -6.75 -8.51 10.32
C TYR A 21 -7.39 -8.84 8.96
N ILE A 22 -8.72 -8.80 8.96
CA ILE A 22 -9.51 -8.93 7.74
C ILE A 22 -9.57 -7.56 7.08
N GLY A 23 -8.72 -7.35 6.09
CA GLY A 23 -8.69 -6.09 5.36
C GLY A 23 -7.73 -6.13 4.18
N SER A 24 -7.15 -4.98 3.90
CA SER A 24 -6.20 -4.78 2.82
C SER A 24 -5.12 -3.81 3.28
N ILE A 25 -4.20 -3.40 2.40
CA ILE A 25 -3.13 -2.49 2.81
C ILE A 25 -3.68 -1.11 3.16
N THR A 26 -3.52 -0.72 4.42
CA THR A 26 -3.85 0.61 4.93
C THR A 26 -2.64 1.52 4.75
N ILE A 27 -2.81 2.62 4.03
CA ILE A 27 -1.75 3.57 3.69
C ILE A 27 -2.15 4.96 4.17
N ASP A 28 -1.22 5.62 4.85
CA ASP A 28 -1.26 7.05 5.19
C ASP A 28 -1.84 7.92 4.05
N GLU A 29 -2.80 8.78 4.37
CA GLU A 29 -3.50 9.62 3.39
C GLU A 29 -2.55 10.52 2.59
N THR A 30 -1.53 11.10 3.23
CA THR A 30 -0.54 11.96 2.56
C THR A 30 0.28 11.17 1.54
N LEU A 31 0.60 9.90 1.81
CA LEU A 31 1.26 9.02 0.84
C LEU A 31 0.33 8.60 -0.30
N VAL A 32 -0.94 8.32 -0.01
CA VAL A 32 -1.97 8.02 -1.03
C VAL A 32 -2.10 9.20 -2.00
N GLU A 33 -2.27 10.42 -1.48
CA GLU A 33 -2.34 11.66 -2.28
C GLU A 33 -1.07 11.85 -3.14
N LYS A 34 0.12 11.73 -2.55
CA LYS A 34 1.41 11.92 -3.26
C LYS A 34 1.66 10.86 -4.34
N ALA A 35 1.25 9.62 -4.11
CA ALA A 35 1.34 8.54 -5.09
C ALA A 35 0.19 8.57 -6.10
N GLY A 36 -0.82 9.42 -5.90
CA GLY A 36 -2.02 9.52 -6.72
C GLY A 36 -2.93 8.30 -6.63
N LEU A 37 -2.81 7.48 -5.58
CA LEU A 37 -3.63 6.29 -5.37
C LEU A 37 -5.06 6.66 -4.95
N LEU A 38 -6.02 5.77 -5.21
CA LEU A 38 -7.41 5.94 -4.80
C LEU A 38 -7.82 4.87 -3.77
N PRO A 39 -8.75 5.19 -2.85
CA PRO A 39 -9.39 4.17 -2.01
C PRO A 39 -9.99 3.05 -2.88
N GLY A 40 -9.68 1.80 -2.55
CA GLY A 40 -10.10 0.62 -3.33
C GLY A 40 -9.30 0.35 -4.61
N GLU A 41 -8.29 1.17 -4.94
CA GLU A 41 -7.42 0.92 -6.10
C GLU A 41 -6.60 -0.35 -5.91
N LYS A 42 -6.59 -1.23 -6.92
CA LYS A 42 -5.76 -2.44 -6.91
C LYS A 42 -4.28 -2.06 -6.97
N VAL A 43 -3.50 -2.59 -6.04
CA VAL A 43 -2.06 -2.37 -5.92
C VAL A 43 -1.29 -3.68 -5.83
N LEU A 44 -0.03 -3.62 -6.24
CA LEU A 44 0.93 -4.71 -6.07
C LEU A 44 1.90 -4.33 -4.94
N VAL A 45 1.89 -5.10 -3.86
CA VAL A 45 2.79 -4.97 -2.73
C VAL A 45 3.96 -5.93 -2.92
N VAL A 46 5.18 -5.40 -2.84
CA VAL A 46 6.42 -6.18 -2.98
C VAL A 46 7.22 -6.04 -1.70
N SER A 47 7.41 -7.17 -1.01
CA SER A 47 8.24 -7.22 0.18
C SER A 47 9.72 -7.29 -0.22
N ASN A 48 10.50 -6.31 0.25
CA ASN A 48 11.95 -6.32 0.06
C ASN A 48 12.67 -7.31 1.00
N SER A 49 12.05 -7.71 2.11
CA SER A 49 12.65 -8.61 3.10
C SER A 49 12.44 -10.09 2.76
N SER A 50 11.24 -10.45 2.31
CA SER A 50 10.87 -11.84 1.98
C SER A 50 10.80 -12.12 0.49
N GLY A 51 10.78 -11.09 -0.36
CA GLY A 51 10.56 -11.23 -1.80
C GLY A 51 9.10 -11.55 -2.18
N ALA A 52 8.21 -11.68 -1.20
CA ALA A 52 6.79 -11.97 -1.43
C ALA A 52 6.12 -10.85 -2.25
N ARG A 53 5.15 -11.24 -3.08
CA ARG A 53 4.37 -10.34 -3.93
C ARG A 53 2.89 -10.63 -3.71
N LEU A 54 2.15 -9.59 -3.34
CA LEU A 54 0.73 -9.62 -3.00
C LEU A 54 0.00 -8.62 -3.88
N GLU A 55 -1.13 -9.03 -4.44
CA GLU A 55 -2.10 -8.11 -5.03
C GLU A 55 -3.22 -7.86 -4.03
N THR A 56 -3.53 -6.59 -3.75
CA THR A 56 -4.60 -6.19 -2.84
C THR A 56 -5.12 -4.80 -3.23
N TYR A 57 -5.90 -4.12 -2.38
CA TYR A 57 -6.43 -2.77 -2.65
C TYR A 57 -6.06 -1.73 -1.57
N VAL A 58 -6.16 -0.43 -1.86
CA VAL A 58 -5.82 0.61 -0.88
C VAL A 58 -6.96 0.87 0.10
N ILE A 59 -6.65 0.89 1.40
CA ILE A 59 -7.47 1.50 2.46
C ILE A 59 -6.74 2.77 2.91
N VAL A 60 -7.47 3.87 3.09
CA VAL A 60 -6.86 5.14 3.54
C VAL A 60 -6.77 5.13 5.06
N GLY A 61 -5.56 5.33 5.58
CA GLY A 61 -5.28 5.48 7.00
C GLY A 61 -5.29 6.95 7.45
N GLU A 62 -4.94 7.17 8.72
CA GLU A 62 -4.85 8.52 9.28
C GLU A 62 -3.77 9.36 8.58
N LYS A 63 -4.07 10.63 8.32
CA LYS A 63 -3.19 11.56 7.63
C LYS A 63 -1.93 11.89 8.44
N ASP A 64 -0.78 11.90 7.77
CA ASP A 64 0.54 12.16 8.33
C ASP A 64 0.96 11.21 9.47
N SER A 65 0.27 10.07 9.62
CA SER A 65 0.61 9.02 10.58
C SER A 65 1.80 8.16 10.13
N GLY A 66 2.04 8.12 8.82
CA GLY A 66 3.02 7.23 8.20
C GLY A 66 2.62 5.74 8.25
N ILE A 67 1.35 5.44 8.55
CA ILE A 67 0.85 4.08 8.64
C ILE A 67 0.99 3.33 7.31
N ILE A 68 1.49 2.10 7.40
CA ILE A 68 1.55 1.09 6.33
C ILE A 68 1.25 -0.25 7.01
N CYS A 69 -0.02 -0.65 7.01
CA CYS A 69 -0.53 -1.84 7.71
C CYS A 69 -1.16 -2.85 6.75
#